data_AF-A0A918EFN1-F1
#
_entry.id   AF-A0A918EFN1-F1
#
_cell.length_a   1.000
_cell.length_b   1.000
_cell.length_c   1.000
_cell.angle_alpha   90.00
_cell.angle_beta   90.00
_cell.angle_gamma   90.00
#
_symmetry.space_group_name_H-M   'P 1'
#
loop_
_entity.id
_entity.type
_entity.pdbx_description
1 polymer ?
#
loop_
_entity_poly.entity_id
_entity_poly.type
_entity_poly.pdbx_seq_one_letter_code
_entity_poly.pdbx_strand_id
1 'polypeptide(L)'
;MRRHFDGHDRVVILTDEQAGYGDVGRALPASVPLYTWNLAGYRRGHSASGGGNRHTFGGLGDQAFRMIPLLEAGRDATWPF
;
A
#
# COMPACT_ATOMS: atom_id res chain seq x y z
N MET A 1 -6.74 12.95 8.74
CA MET A 1 -7.54 12.17 7.76
C MET A 1 -7.87 10.80 8.35
N ARG A 2 -8.95 10.67 9.13
CA ARG A 2 -9.46 9.37 9.67
C ARG A 2 -10.97 9.19 9.49
N ARG A 3 -11.64 10.19 8.91
CA ARG A 3 -13.11 10.32 8.93
C ARG A 3 -13.87 9.18 8.23
N HIS A 4 -13.23 8.53 7.27
CA HIS A 4 -13.85 7.46 6.48
C HIS A 4 -13.19 6.10 6.69
N PHE A 5 -12.21 5.99 7.59
CA PHE A 5 -11.64 4.68 7.91
C PHE A 5 -12.56 3.97 8.91
N ASP A 6 -13.17 2.87 8.48
CA ASP A 6 -14.18 2.14 9.26
C ASP A 6 -13.70 0.71 9.60
N GLY A 7 -12.52 0.61 10.20
CA GLY A 7 -11.99 -0.67 10.66
C GLY A 7 -11.59 -1.65 9.55
N HIS A 8 -11.30 -1.15 8.33
CA HIS A 8 -10.85 -2.00 7.23
C HIS A 8 -9.59 -2.80 7.62
N ASP A 9 -9.59 -4.07 7.23
CA ASP A 9 -8.47 -5.00 7.41
C ASP A 9 -7.28 -4.62 6.52
N ARG A 10 -7.53 -3.96 5.39
CA ARG A 10 -6.54 -3.48 4.42
C ARG A 10 -7.01 -2.20 3.73
N VAL A 11 -6.06 -1.44 3.19
CA VAL A 11 -6.35 -0.29 2.31
C VAL A 11 -5.54 -0.41 1.03
N VAL A 12 -6.20 -0.20 -0.11
CA VAL A 12 -5.56 -0.16 -1.42
C VAL A 12 -5.82 1.20 -2.05
N ILE A 13 -4.75 1.90 -2.46
CA ILE A 13 -4.82 3.19 -3.13
C ILE A 13 -4.35 3.01 -4.58
N LEU A 14 -5.20 3.41 -5.52
CA LEU A 14 -4.87 3.53 -6.94
C LEU A 14 -4.75 5.02 -7.26
N THR A 15 -3.57 5.47 -7.67
CA THR A 15 -3.30 6.91 -7.87
C THR A 15 -2.27 7.15 -8.96
N ASP A 16 -2.35 8.28 -9.64
CA ASP A 16 -1.32 8.83 -10.52
C ASP A 16 -0.25 9.65 -9.76
N GLU A 17 -0.29 9.62 -8.42
CA GLU A 17 0.59 10.35 -7.49
C GLU A 17 0.53 11.88 -7.59
N GLN A 18 -0.54 12.46 -8.16
CA GLN A 18 -0.74 13.92 -8.21
C GLN A 18 -1.14 14.56 -6.85
N ALA A 19 -0.95 13.86 -5.72
CA ALA A 19 -1.35 14.35 -4.40
C ALA A 19 -0.20 15.05 -3.67
N GLY A 20 -0.18 16.38 -3.63
CA GLY A 20 0.77 17.20 -2.85
C GLY A 20 0.63 17.09 -1.31
N TYR A 21 0.12 15.98 -0.78
CA TYR A 21 -0.28 15.81 0.62
C TYR A 21 0.51 14.70 1.33
N GLY A 22 1.80 14.93 1.60
CA GLY A 22 2.60 14.21 2.60
C GLY A 22 2.48 12.67 2.65
N ASP A 23 2.87 12.09 3.80
CA ASP A 23 2.79 10.65 4.03
C ASP A 23 1.37 10.20 4.39
N VAL A 24 0.62 9.75 3.38
CA VAL A 24 -0.74 9.20 3.53
C VAL A 24 -0.77 8.00 4.49
N GLY A 25 0.34 7.27 4.64
CA GLY A 25 0.45 6.12 5.53
C GLY A 25 0.22 6.45 7.01
N ARG A 26 0.38 7.71 7.41
CA ARG A 26 0.10 8.20 8.79
C ARG A 26 -1.39 8.33 9.11
N ALA A 27 -2.25 8.33 8.10
CA ALA A 27 -3.71 8.37 8.27
C ALA A 27 -4.28 7.06 8.84
N LEU A 28 -3.52 5.96 8.69
CA LEU A 28 -3.93 4.61 9.03
C LEU A 28 -3.15 4.08 10.24
N PRO A 29 -3.76 3.21 11.09
CA PRO A 29 -3.00 2.43 12.06
C PRO A 29 -1.83 1.69 11.39
N ALA A 30 -0.69 1.58 12.08
CA ALA A 30 0.48 0.88 11.55
C ALA A 30 0.23 -0.63 11.31
N SER A 31 -0.75 -1.21 12.00
CA SER A 31 -1.15 -2.61 11.86
C SER A 31 -1.94 -2.91 10.58
N VAL A 32 -2.59 -1.91 9.98
CA VAL A 32 -3.42 -2.09 8.77
C VAL A 32 -2.53 -2.00 7.54
N PRO A 33 -2.40 -3.04 6.69
CA PRO A 33 -1.66 -2.98 5.43
C PRO A 33 -2.18 -1.87 4.50
N LEU A 34 -1.24 -1.11 3.93
CA LEU A 34 -1.51 -0.13 2.88
C LEU A 34 -0.71 -0.49 1.63
N TYR A 35 -1.43 -0.70 0.54
CA TYR A 35 -0.87 -0.97 -0.77
C TYR A 35 -1.17 0.20 -1.71
N THR A 36 -0.13 0.84 -2.23
CA THR A 36 -0.25 1.96 -3.17
C THR A 36 0.19 1.51 -4.56
N TRP A 37 -0.69 1.59 -5.55
CA TRP A 37 -0.36 1.43 -6.96
C TRP A 37 -0.28 2.79 -7.65
N ASN A 38 0.91 3.11 -8.14
CA ASN A 38 1.14 4.23 -9.02
C ASN A 38 0.80 3.84 -10.47
N LEU A 39 -0.20 4.50 -11.05
CA LEU A 39 -0.75 4.21 -12.40
C LEU A 39 0.15 4.66 -13.57
N ALA A 40 1.36 5.15 -13.28
CA ALA A 40 2.39 5.65 -14.19
C ALA A 40 2.13 7.06 -14.74
N GLY A 41 2.98 7.98 -14.26
CA GLY A 41 3.17 9.31 -14.82
C GLY A 41 4.24 10.14 -14.10
N TYR A 42 4.37 9.99 -12.77
CA TYR A 42 5.27 10.85 -11.99
C TYR A 42 6.13 10.08 -10.97
N ARG A 43 7.37 10.55 -10.81
CA ARG A 43 8.52 9.87 -10.18
C ARG A 43 8.55 9.97 -8.63
N ARG A 44 7.44 10.25 -7.94
CA ARG A 44 7.45 10.49 -6.48
C ARG A 44 6.44 9.65 -5.70
N GLY A 45 6.91 8.52 -5.17
CA GLY A 45 6.18 7.77 -4.14
C GLY A 45 5.95 8.62 -2.88
N HIS A 46 4.69 8.80 -2.51
CA HIS A 46 4.27 9.61 -1.36
C HIS A 46 4.32 8.87 -0.01
N SER A 47 4.45 7.53 -0.03
CA SER A 47 4.53 6.70 1.17
C SER A 47 5.96 6.19 1.38
N ALA A 48 6.42 6.19 2.63
CA ALA A 48 7.64 5.45 2.99
C ALA A 48 7.42 3.96 2.66
N SER A 49 8.00 3.51 1.55
CA SER A 49 7.93 2.14 1.08
C SER A 49 9.11 1.34 1.64
N GLY A 50 8.89 0.06 1.93
CA GLY A 50 9.94 -0.87 2.37
C GLY A 50 10.01 -1.13 3.88
N GLY A 51 9.11 -0.55 4.69
CA GLY A 51 9.01 -0.83 6.13
C GLY A 51 7.62 -1.33 6.54
N GLY A 52 7.55 -2.56 7.06
CA GLY A 52 6.33 -3.13 7.64
C GLY A 52 5.15 -3.20 6.65
N ASN A 53 4.01 -2.63 7.04
CA ASN A 53 2.69 -2.70 6.37
C ASN A 53 2.48 -1.62 5.28
N ARG A 54 3.54 -1.14 4.63
CA ARG A 54 3.49 -0.04 3.66
C ARG A 54 4.20 -0.48 2.37
N HIS A 55 3.43 -0.71 1.31
CA HIS A 55 3.92 -1.22 0.04
C HIS A 55 3.55 -0.27 -1.10
N THR A 56 4.49 -0.02 -2.00
CA THR A 56 4.25 0.79 -3.21
C THR A 56 4.67 -0.01 -4.43
N PHE A 57 3.82 -0.06 -5.43
CA PHE A 57 4.03 -0.74 -6.69
C PHE A 57 3.88 0.24 -7.86
N GLY A 58 4.66 0.02 -8.92
CA GLY A 58 4.53 0.74 -10.17
C GLY A 58 3.75 -0.07 -11.19
N GLY A 59 2.88 0.59 -11.95
CA GLY A 59 2.10 0.00 -13.03
C GLY A 59 0.91 -0.82 -12.53
N LEU A 60 -0.27 -0.56 -13.09
CA LEU A 60 -1.48 -1.35 -12.86
C LEU A 60 -1.71 -2.27 -14.05
N GLY A 61 -1.19 -3.49 -13.98
CA GLY A 61 -1.50 -4.56 -14.93
C GLY A 61 -2.47 -5.59 -14.33
N ASP A 62 -2.98 -6.50 -15.16
CA ASP A 62 -3.96 -7.55 -14.79
C ASP A 62 -3.54 -8.42 -13.59
N GLN A 63 -2.24 -8.43 -13.28
CA GLN A 63 -1.62 -9.24 -12.23
C GLN A 63 -1.34 -8.45 -10.96
N ALA A 64 -1.55 -7.13 -10.94
CA ALA A 64 -1.15 -6.23 -9.86
C ALA A 64 -1.62 -6.72 -8.49
N PHE A 65 -2.92 -6.98 -8.33
CA PHE A 65 -3.48 -7.39 -7.03
C PHE A 65 -3.05 -8.78 -6.55
N ARG A 66 -2.44 -9.61 -7.41
CA ARG A 66 -1.90 -10.91 -6.98
C ARG A 66 -0.74 -10.78 -6.00
N MET A 67 -0.11 -9.60 -5.92
CA MET A 67 0.94 -9.34 -4.93
C MET A 67 0.40 -9.23 -3.49
N ILE A 68 -0.87 -8.85 -3.31
CA ILE A 68 -1.47 -8.67 -1.97
C ILE A 68 -1.45 -9.99 -1.17
N PRO A 69 -2.07 -11.09 -1.65
CA PRO A 69 -2.10 -12.34 -0.88
C PRO A 69 -0.71 -12.91 -0.62
N LEU A 70 0.27 -12.69 -1.51
CA LEU A 70 1.65 -13.13 -1.29
C LEU A 70 2.32 -12.39 -0.12
N LEU A 71 2.13 -11.07 -0.04
CA LEU A 71 2.69 -10.26 1.04
C LEU A 71 2.00 -10.50 2.38
N GLU A 72 0.68 -10.74 2.36
CA GLU A 72 -0.07 -11.10 3.57
C GLU A 72 0.31 -12.48 4.06
N ALA A 73 0.45 -13.48 3.18
CA ALA A 73 0.91 -14.81 3.57
C ALA A 73 2.34 -14.81 4.12
N GLY A 74 3.25 -14.03 3.52
CA GLY A 74 4.62 -13.91 3.99
C GLY A 74 4.76 -13.22 5.36
N ARG A 75 3.78 -12.41 5.77
CA ARG A 75 3.74 -11.77 7.10
C ARG A 75 3.53 -12.78 8.22
N ASP A 76 2.68 -13.78 7.97
CA ASP A 76 2.27 -14.78 8.96
C ASP A 76 3.03 -16.12 8.80
N ALA A 77 3.89 -16.23 7.78
CA ALA A 77 4.67 -17.44 7.50
C ALA A 77 5.91 -17.55 8.39
N THR A 78 6.11 -18.73 8.98
CA THR A 78 7.41 -19.15 9.51
C THR A 78 8.32 -19.60 8.37
N TRP A 79 9.57 -19.12 8.38
CA TRP A 79 10.65 -19.64 7.55
C TRP A 79 10.76 -21.18 7.63
N PRO A 80 11.16 -21.93 6.59
CA PRO A 80 11.52 -21.54 5.22
C PRO A 80 10.37 -21.90 4.26
N PHE A 81 9.64 -20.90 3.78
CA PHE A 81 8.65 -21.12 2.73
C PHE A 81 9.31 -21.63 1.43
#